data_AF-A6FAX2-F1
#
_entry.id   AF-A6FAX2-F1
#
_cell.length_a   1.000
_cell.length_b   1.000
_cell.length_c   1.000
_cell.angle_alpha   90.00
_cell.angle_beta   90.00
_cell.angle_gamma   90.00
#
_symmetry.space_group_name_H-M   'P 1'
#
loop_
_entity.id
_entity.type
_entity.pdbx_description
1 polymer ?
#
loop_
_entity_poly.entity_id
_entity_poly.type
_entity_poly.pdbx_seq_one_letter_code
_entity_poly.pdbx_strand_id
1 'polypeptide(L)'
;MPNTTDIEKLFLFRDQFCCIQLIVAMVSDNELQITTSSIYPGISGEGDNKAKLKAKLKDLYYLPNSVIQLAESNVLLDLVDRYLDEPSKLSSVVMSDDFASLLVDVTGSLDAEPRLKLLLGNANYRCAFSNTDNLDFVEQTQLADKDVTILSSTEQGKLALLIHAIASDKAVRDDVIACTQKSEIVTILSSIKLANAQCISMQTAGIIGDYLSCNDVNGLTTFLGSNTYKASW
;
A
#
# COMPACT_ATOMS: atom_id res chain seq x y z
N MET A 1 21.44 20.00 4.08
CA MET A 1 20.10 20.40 3.58
C MET A 1 19.71 19.40 2.51
N PRO A 2 18.63 18.64 2.72
CA PRO A 2 18.10 17.73 1.70
C PRO A 2 17.71 18.52 0.44
N ASN A 3 17.92 17.95 -0.74
CA ASN A 3 17.56 18.60 -2.00
C ASN A 3 16.02 18.58 -2.16
N THR A 4 15.42 19.57 -2.83
CA THR A 4 13.95 19.68 -2.99
C THR A 4 13.34 18.39 -3.56
N THR A 5 14.06 17.74 -4.48
CA THR A 5 13.69 16.46 -5.09
C THR A 5 13.60 15.30 -4.09
N ASP A 6 14.37 15.32 -3.01
CA ASP A 6 14.34 14.24 -2.01
C ASP A 6 13.14 14.39 -1.06
N ILE A 7 12.74 15.63 -0.76
CA ILE A 7 11.53 15.93 0.02
C ILE A 7 10.27 15.52 -0.77
N GLU A 8 10.23 15.78 -2.08
CA GLU A 8 9.13 15.31 -2.94
C GLU A 8 9.01 13.78 -2.93
N LYS A 9 10.14 13.07 -3.03
CA LYS A 9 10.17 11.61 -2.95
C LYS A 9 9.69 11.08 -1.60
N LEU A 10 10.04 11.76 -0.50
CA LEU A 10 9.53 11.46 0.85
C LEU A 10 8.02 11.60 0.90
N PHE A 11 7.46 12.70 0.38
CA PHE A 11 6.02 12.92 0.40
C PHE A 11 5.26 11.89 -0.43
N LEU A 12 5.81 11.47 -1.57
CA LEU A 12 5.22 10.39 -2.34
C LEU A 12 5.26 9.05 -1.58
N PHE A 13 6.38 8.74 -0.91
CA PHE A 13 6.49 7.53 -0.08
C PHE A 13 5.48 7.56 1.07
N ARG A 14 5.38 8.69 1.78
CA ARG A 14 4.38 8.93 2.83
C ARG A 14 2.97 8.63 2.32
N ASP A 15 2.58 9.22 1.18
CA ASP A 15 1.23 9.06 0.65
C ASP A 15 0.91 7.61 0.28
N GLN A 16 1.87 6.90 -0.30
CA GLN A 16 1.74 5.48 -0.62
C GLN A 16 1.67 4.59 0.64
N PHE A 17 2.43 4.92 1.69
CA PHE A 17 2.33 4.21 2.95
C PHE A 17 0.98 4.49 3.62
N CYS A 18 0.55 5.75 3.71
CA CYS A 18 -0.78 6.11 4.21
C CYS A 18 -1.90 5.41 3.42
N CYS A 19 -1.71 5.14 2.13
CA CYS A 19 -2.62 4.29 1.34
C CYS A 19 -2.65 2.83 1.81
N ILE A 20 -1.50 2.24 2.15
CA ILE A 20 -1.45 0.89 2.74
C ILE A 20 -2.16 0.88 4.09
N GLN A 21 -1.99 1.91 4.92
CA GLN A 21 -2.70 2.05 6.19
C GLN A 21 -4.23 2.11 5.99
N LEU A 22 -4.70 2.85 4.98
CA LEU A 22 -6.12 2.86 4.62
C LEU A 22 -6.64 1.47 4.23
N ILE A 23 -5.86 0.70 3.45
CA ILE A 23 -6.20 -0.68 3.10
C ILE A 23 -6.27 -1.55 4.36
N VAL A 24 -5.30 -1.44 5.27
CA VAL A 24 -5.29 -2.16 6.55
C VAL A 24 -6.55 -1.84 7.35
N ALA A 25 -6.95 -0.57 7.43
CA ALA A 25 -8.19 -0.16 8.07
C ALA A 25 -9.41 -0.82 7.40
N MET A 26 -9.48 -0.85 6.07
CA MET A 26 -10.58 -1.48 5.33
C MET A 26 -10.65 -3.00 5.51
N VAL A 27 -9.52 -3.71 5.56
CA VAL A 27 -9.54 -5.17 5.75
C VAL A 27 -9.78 -5.57 7.20
N SER A 28 -9.46 -4.69 8.14
CA SER A 28 -9.65 -4.93 9.58
C SER A 28 -11.06 -4.52 10.05
N ASP A 29 -11.63 -3.48 9.42
CA ASP A 29 -12.99 -2.99 9.65
C ASP A 29 -13.86 -3.20 8.40
N ASN A 30 -14.67 -4.27 8.47
CA ASN A 30 -15.60 -4.61 7.40
C ASN A 30 -16.66 -3.51 7.17
N GLU A 31 -16.99 -2.68 8.17
CA GLU A 31 -17.95 -1.58 7.98
C GLU A 31 -17.37 -0.49 7.10
N LEU A 32 -16.09 -0.13 7.28
CA LEU A 32 -15.40 0.84 6.44
C LEU A 32 -15.33 0.36 4.98
N GLN A 33 -14.97 -0.90 4.75
CA GLN A 33 -14.94 -1.48 3.40
C GLN A 33 -16.33 -1.46 2.77
N ILE A 34 -17.36 -1.94 3.47
CA ILE A 34 -18.75 -1.96 2.96
C ILE A 34 -19.21 -0.55 2.63
N THR A 35 -18.95 0.41 3.52
CA THR A 35 -19.41 1.78 3.36
C THR A 35 -18.76 2.46 2.17
N THR A 36 -17.45 2.35 2.03
CA THR A 36 -16.72 2.93 0.88
C THR A 36 -17.12 2.27 -0.43
N SER A 37 -17.25 0.94 -0.45
CA SER A 37 -17.78 0.20 -1.61
C SER A 37 -19.17 0.66 -2.03
N SER A 38 -20.07 0.97 -1.08
CA SER A 38 -21.41 1.46 -1.41
C SER A 38 -21.42 2.85 -2.06
N ILE A 39 -20.34 3.62 -1.93
CA ILE A 39 -20.19 4.96 -2.51
C ILE A 39 -19.70 4.89 -3.95
N TYR A 40 -18.86 3.89 -4.29
CA TYR A 40 -18.22 3.80 -5.59
C TYR A 40 -19.18 3.82 -6.80
N PRO A 41 -20.33 3.13 -6.78
CA PRO A 41 -21.28 3.18 -7.89
C PRO A 41 -21.86 4.59 -8.12
N GLY A 42 -21.91 5.43 -7.08
CA GLY A 42 -22.45 6.79 -7.17
C GLY A 42 -21.45 7.82 -7.69
N ILE A 43 -20.14 7.53 -7.67
CA ILE A 43 -19.09 8.42 -8.18
C ILE A 43 -18.77 8.20 -9.67
N SER A 44 -19.22 7.10 -10.27
CA SER A 44 -19.06 6.81 -11.69
C SER A 44 -20.06 7.59 -12.58
N GLY A 45 -21.15 8.13 -12.02
CA GLY A 45 -22.16 8.94 -12.73
C GLY A 45 -21.77 10.41 -12.98
N GLU A 46 -22.71 11.17 -13.55
CA GLU A 46 -22.62 12.62 -13.82
C GLU A 46 -23.48 13.46 -12.83
N GLY A 47 -23.03 14.68 -12.51
CA GLY A 47 -23.80 15.69 -11.75
C GLY A 47 -23.29 16.02 -10.33
N ASP A 48 -23.94 16.98 -9.65
CA ASP A 48 -23.55 17.51 -8.33
C ASP A 48 -23.45 16.45 -7.23
N ASN A 49 -24.19 15.35 -7.36
CA ASN A 49 -24.12 14.23 -6.42
C ASN A 49 -22.74 13.55 -6.47
N LYS A 50 -22.08 13.53 -7.63
CA LYS A 50 -20.72 13.00 -7.81
C LYS A 50 -19.72 13.76 -6.94
N ALA A 51 -19.73 15.09 -7.02
CA ALA A 51 -18.80 15.93 -6.25
C ALA A 51 -18.98 15.73 -4.73
N LYS A 52 -20.23 15.64 -4.28
CA LYS A 52 -20.55 15.35 -2.86
C LYS A 52 -20.07 13.97 -2.43
N LEU A 53 -20.27 12.94 -3.25
CA LEU A 53 -19.83 11.58 -2.94
C LEU A 53 -18.30 11.45 -2.96
N LYS A 54 -17.62 12.13 -3.89
CA LYS A 54 -16.16 12.22 -3.91
C LYS A 54 -15.60 12.90 -2.66
N ALA A 55 -16.15 14.05 -2.27
CA ALA A 55 -15.78 14.72 -1.02
C ALA A 55 -16.05 13.83 0.20
N LYS A 56 -17.22 13.17 0.25
CA LYS A 56 -17.55 12.21 1.31
C LYS A 56 -16.51 11.08 1.41
N LEU A 57 -16.14 10.49 0.26
CA LEU A 57 -15.14 9.42 0.21
C LEU A 57 -13.77 9.89 0.69
N LYS A 58 -13.32 11.06 0.20
CA LYS A 58 -12.03 11.66 0.54
C LYS A 58 -11.95 12.07 2.01
N ASP A 59 -12.87 12.94 2.43
CA ASP A 59 -12.78 13.70 3.68
C ASP A 59 -13.25 12.90 4.89
N LEU A 60 -14.20 11.97 4.71
CA LEU A 60 -14.76 11.20 5.83
C LEU A 60 -14.19 9.78 5.96
N TYR A 61 -13.65 9.21 4.87
CA TYR A 61 -13.16 7.83 4.89
C TYR A 61 -11.67 7.73 4.57
N TYR A 62 -11.17 8.32 3.48
CA TYR A 62 -9.78 8.09 3.09
C TYR A 62 -8.79 8.82 4.01
N LEU A 63 -8.93 10.14 4.18
CA LEU A 63 -8.00 10.91 5.02
C LEU A 63 -8.01 10.44 6.49
N PRO A 64 -9.17 10.29 7.17
CA PRO A 64 -9.19 9.90 8.58
C PRO A 64 -8.63 8.49 8.85
N ASN A 65 -8.75 7.56 7.89
CA ASN A 65 -8.29 6.18 8.06
C ASN A 65 -6.89 5.93 7.45
N SER A 66 -6.20 6.98 7.00
CA SER A 66 -4.85 6.90 6.43
C SER A 66 -3.74 7.35 7.39
N VAL A 67 -4.10 7.72 8.62
CA VAL A 67 -3.19 8.29 9.62
C VAL A 67 -2.24 7.22 10.16
N ILE A 68 -0.94 7.49 10.12
CA ILE A 68 0.11 6.65 10.71
C ILE A 68 0.78 7.40 11.84
N GLN A 69 0.83 6.82 13.03
CA GLN A 69 1.65 7.37 14.11
C GLN A 69 3.12 7.07 13.82
N LEU A 70 4.00 8.06 13.91
CA LEU A 70 5.43 7.83 13.63
C LEU A 70 6.06 6.84 14.61
N ALA A 71 5.54 6.73 15.83
CA ALA A 71 5.95 5.74 16.81
C ALA A 71 5.65 4.28 16.40
N GLU A 72 4.76 4.07 15.42
CA GLU A 72 4.35 2.75 14.93
C GLU A 72 5.14 2.31 13.67
N SER A 73 5.97 3.19 13.09
CA SER A 73 6.75 2.91 11.89
C SER A 73 8.17 3.47 12.03
N ASN A 74 9.13 2.56 12.27
CA ASN A 74 10.54 2.96 12.34
C ASN A 74 11.09 3.41 10.97
N VAL A 75 10.48 2.96 9.86
CA VAL A 75 10.83 3.38 8.50
C VAL A 75 10.42 4.82 8.25
N LEU A 76 9.16 5.18 8.54
CA LEU A 76 8.71 6.56 8.37
C LEU A 76 9.42 7.52 9.33
N LEU A 77 9.67 7.08 10.57
CA LEU A 77 10.43 7.87 11.53
C LEU A 77 11.85 8.16 11.00
N ASP A 78 12.58 7.13 10.55
CA ASP A 78 13.94 7.29 9.98
C ASP A 78 13.93 8.20 8.74
N LEU A 79 12.95 8.05 7.85
CA LEU A 79 12.84 8.89 6.66
C LEU A 79 12.52 10.35 7.01
N VAL A 80 11.60 10.58 7.95
CA VAL A 80 11.27 11.94 8.42
C VAL A 80 12.48 12.57 9.09
N ASP A 81 13.20 11.85 9.95
CA ASP A 81 14.42 12.32 10.62
C ASP A 81 15.54 12.65 9.62
N ARG A 82 15.64 11.90 8.52
CA ARG A 82 16.68 12.07 7.50
C ARG A 82 16.41 13.26 6.58
N TYR A 83 15.15 13.53 6.25
CA TYR A 83 14.77 14.42 5.15
C TYR A 83 14.02 15.70 5.58
N LEU A 84 13.54 15.80 6.83
CA LEU A 84 12.89 17.01 7.33
C LEU A 84 13.74 17.69 8.41
N ASP A 85 13.92 19.00 8.28
CA ASP A 85 14.49 19.82 9.34
C ASP A 85 13.41 20.00 10.45
N GLU A 86 13.68 19.49 11.66
CA GLU A 86 12.77 19.47 12.84
C GLU A 86 11.68 18.37 12.87
N PRO A 87 12.06 17.08 12.81
CA PRO A 87 11.10 15.97 12.89
C PRO A 87 10.32 15.92 14.21
N SER A 88 10.86 16.51 15.29
CA SER A 88 10.27 16.54 16.63
C SER A 88 8.89 17.20 16.74
N LYS A 89 8.41 17.85 15.67
CA LYS A 89 7.09 18.46 15.60
C LYS A 89 6.00 17.54 15.04
N LEU A 90 6.37 16.42 14.44
CA LEU A 90 5.43 15.46 13.85
C LEU A 90 5.26 14.27 14.79
N SER A 91 4.03 14.02 15.25
CA SER A 91 3.68 12.78 15.96
C SER A 91 3.10 11.72 15.02
N SER A 92 2.53 12.18 13.90
CA SER A 92 1.87 11.36 12.90
C SER A 92 2.02 11.97 11.51
N VAL A 93 1.77 11.15 10.50
CA VAL A 93 1.62 11.56 9.12
C VAL A 93 0.26 11.13 8.59
N VAL A 94 -0.24 11.86 7.59
CA VAL A 94 -1.50 11.58 6.91
C VAL A 94 -1.28 11.68 5.41
N MET A 95 -2.08 10.95 4.64
CA MET A 95 -2.12 11.08 3.19
C MET A 95 -2.42 12.54 2.79
N SER A 96 -1.78 13.03 1.72
CA SER A 96 -2.11 14.34 1.17
C SER A 96 -3.51 14.39 0.56
N ASP A 97 -4.09 15.59 0.53
CA ASP A 97 -5.32 15.88 -0.20
C ASP A 97 -5.23 15.49 -1.68
N ASP A 98 -4.09 15.75 -2.31
CA ASP A 98 -3.87 15.47 -3.73
C ASP A 98 -3.87 13.96 -4.01
N PHE A 99 -3.16 13.18 -3.19
CA PHE A 99 -3.14 11.72 -3.34
C PHE A 99 -4.49 11.08 -2.98
N ALA A 100 -5.18 11.60 -1.95
CA ALA A 100 -6.52 11.15 -1.61
C ALA A 100 -7.51 11.45 -2.74
N SER A 101 -7.40 12.60 -3.39
CA SER A 101 -8.21 12.95 -4.56
C SER A 101 -7.90 12.05 -5.76
N LEU A 102 -6.62 11.73 -6.00
CA LEU A 102 -6.20 10.77 -7.02
C LEU A 102 -6.84 9.39 -6.79
N LEU A 103 -6.82 8.87 -5.57
CA LEU A 103 -7.46 7.59 -5.21
C LEU A 103 -8.97 7.61 -5.50
N VAL A 104 -9.66 8.68 -5.12
CA VAL A 104 -11.10 8.87 -5.39
C VAL A 104 -11.38 8.93 -6.90
N ASP A 105 -10.52 9.60 -7.66
CA ASP A 105 -10.67 9.71 -9.12
C ASP A 105 -10.40 8.38 -9.83
N VAL A 106 -9.42 7.61 -9.35
CA VAL A 106 -9.13 6.25 -9.85
C VAL A 106 -10.29 5.31 -9.55
N THR A 107 -10.84 5.33 -8.33
CA THR A 107 -11.95 4.44 -7.94
C THR A 107 -13.27 4.76 -8.64
N GLY A 108 -13.44 5.99 -9.12
CA GLY A 108 -14.63 6.42 -9.87
C GLY A 108 -14.50 6.41 -11.39
N SER A 109 -13.43 5.85 -11.96
CA SER A 109 -13.23 5.82 -13.41
C SER A 109 -13.87 4.59 -14.08
N LEU A 110 -14.09 4.66 -15.40
CA LEU A 110 -14.65 3.53 -16.17
C LEU A 110 -13.74 2.29 -16.18
N ASP A 111 -12.44 2.53 -16.00
CA ASP A 111 -11.36 1.55 -15.93
C ASP A 111 -10.76 1.48 -14.51
N ALA A 112 -11.61 1.65 -13.48
CA ALA A 112 -11.17 1.71 -12.09
C ALA A 112 -10.36 0.48 -11.68
N GLU A 113 -10.70 -0.72 -12.15
CA GLU A 113 -10.02 -1.97 -11.77
C GLU A 113 -8.54 -2.01 -12.12
N PRO A 114 -8.15 -1.92 -13.41
CA PRO A 114 -6.74 -1.95 -13.77
C PRO A 114 -5.98 -0.76 -13.16
N ARG A 115 -6.58 0.43 -13.09
CA ARG A 115 -5.92 1.61 -12.52
C ARG A 115 -5.69 1.49 -11.02
N LEU A 116 -6.67 1.00 -10.28
CA LEU A 116 -6.55 0.78 -8.84
C LEU A 116 -5.54 -0.32 -8.55
N LYS A 117 -5.58 -1.44 -9.28
CA LYS A 117 -4.58 -2.51 -9.17
C LYS A 117 -3.17 -1.96 -9.38
N LEU A 118 -2.95 -1.14 -10.40
CA LEU A 118 -1.63 -0.57 -10.68
C LEU A 118 -1.18 0.39 -9.58
N LEU A 119 -2.06 1.31 -9.16
CA LEU A 119 -1.77 2.28 -8.10
C LEU A 119 -1.43 1.59 -6.77
N LEU A 120 -2.28 0.65 -6.33
CA LEU A 120 -2.08 -0.10 -5.10
C LEU A 120 -0.87 -1.02 -5.20
N GLY A 121 -0.66 -1.66 -6.35
CA GLY A 121 0.51 -2.50 -6.60
C GLY A 121 1.81 -1.72 -6.41
N ASN A 122 1.91 -0.52 -7.01
CA ASN A 122 3.08 0.33 -6.88
C ASN A 122 3.29 0.79 -5.44
N ALA A 123 2.23 1.22 -4.76
CA ALA A 123 2.29 1.62 -3.36
C ALA A 123 2.81 0.48 -2.46
N ASN A 124 2.21 -0.71 -2.58
CA ASN A 124 2.61 -1.91 -1.83
C ASN A 124 4.06 -2.30 -2.13
N TYR A 125 4.46 -2.35 -3.41
CA TYR A 125 5.83 -2.72 -3.78
C TYR A 125 6.86 -1.74 -3.25
N ARG A 126 6.65 -0.43 -3.47
CA ARG A 126 7.59 0.59 -3.01
C ARG A 126 7.77 0.55 -1.49
N CYS A 127 6.67 0.50 -0.75
CA CYS A 127 6.76 0.57 0.70
C CYS A 127 7.40 -0.69 1.30
N ALA A 128 7.04 -1.89 0.83
CA ALA A 128 7.50 -3.14 1.43
C ALA A 128 8.77 -3.75 0.80
N PHE A 129 9.04 -3.51 -0.49
CA PHE A 129 10.04 -4.30 -1.22
C PHE A 129 11.09 -3.49 -2.01
N SER A 130 11.00 -2.16 -2.10
CA SER A 130 12.09 -1.36 -2.70
C SER A 130 13.22 -1.11 -1.70
N ASN A 131 14.29 -0.38 -2.06
CA ASN A 131 15.20 0.17 -1.06
C ASN A 131 14.65 1.52 -0.54
N THR A 132 14.86 1.87 0.74
CA THR A 132 14.55 3.19 1.32
C THR A 132 15.80 4.05 1.55
N ASP A 133 17.00 3.48 1.44
CA ASP A 133 18.26 4.24 1.51
C ASP A 133 18.41 5.21 0.33
N ASN A 134 17.77 4.89 -0.80
CA ASN A 134 17.47 5.81 -1.88
C ASN A 134 15.97 5.72 -2.18
N LEU A 135 15.25 6.85 -2.05
CA LEU A 135 13.81 6.92 -2.30
C LEU A 135 13.43 6.88 -3.80
N ASP A 136 14.42 6.76 -4.69
CA ASP A 136 14.21 6.53 -6.12
C ASP A 136 13.45 5.21 -6.35
N PHE A 137 12.25 5.34 -6.89
CA PHE A 137 11.44 4.22 -7.35
C PHE A 137 10.79 4.59 -8.67
N VAL A 138 10.97 3.73 -9.67
CA VAL A 138 10.29 3.86 -10.95
C VAL A 138 9.02 3.03 -10.90
N GLU A 139 7.89 3.73 -10.83
CA GLU A 139 6.57 3.08 -10.83
C GLU A 139 6.35 2.29 -12.10
N GLN A 140 5.70 1.14 -11.96
CA GLN A 140 5.19 0.39 -13.10
C GLN A 140 4.06 1.16 -13.75
N THR A 141 4.10 1.27 -15.07
CA THR A 141 3.09 2.01 -15.86
C THR A 141 1.99 1.11 -16.41
N GLN A 142 2.14 -0.20 -16.27
CA GLN A 142 1.20 -1.21 -16.78
C GLN A 142 1.24 -2.45 -15.90
N LEU A 143 0.14 -3.20 -15.89
CA LEU A 143 0.07 -4.52 -15.27
C LEU A 143 0.82 -5.56 -16.11
N ALA A 144 1.29 -6.63 -15.47
CA ALA A 144 1.89 -7.76 -16.14
C ALA A 144 0.84 -8.51 -16.98
N ASP A 145 1.22 -8.90 -18.20
CA ASP A 145 0.41 -9.72 -19.11
C ASP A 145 0.51 -11.21 -18.74
N LYS A 146 0.07 -11.54 -17.52
CA LYS A 146 0.08 -12.91 -16.98
C LYS A 146 -1.15 -13.09 -16.09
N ASP A 147 -1.72 -14.30 -16.10
CA ASP A 147 -2.77 -14.66 -15.15
C ASP A 147 -2.20 -14.63 -13.73
N VAL A 148 -2.75 -13.75 -12.90
CA VAL A 148 -2.38 -13.60 -11.50
C VAL A 148 -3.24 -14.52 -10.65
N THR A 149 -2.61 -15.31 -9.79
CA THR A 149 -3.31 -16.10 -8.77
C THR A 149 -4.13 -15.18 -7.86
N ILE A 150 -5.44 -15.40 -7.82
CA ILE A 150 -6.36 -14.67 -6.95
C ILE A 150 -6.51 -15.41 -5.62
N LEU A 151 -6.17 -14.73 -4.52
CA LEU A 151 -6.25 -15.25 -3.16
C LEU A 151 -7.69 -15.22 -2.63
N SER A 152 -7.96 -16.01 -1.59
CA SER A 152 -9.22 -15.91 -0.84
C SER A 152 -9.27 -14.60 -0.04
N SER A 153 -10.47 -14.08 0.25
CA SER A 153 -10.61 -12.80 0.99
C SER A 153 -9.86 -12.80 2.33
N THR A 154 -9.86 -13.93 3.05
CA THR A 154 -9.10 -14.09 4.30
C THR A 154 -7.60 -13.93 4.07
N GLU A 155 -7.08 -14.54 3.01
CA GLU A 155 -5.65 -14.47 2.69
C GLU A 155 -5.26 -13.11 2.10
N GLN A 156 -6.17 -12.43 1.38
CA GLN A 156 -6.00 -11.04 0.95
C GLN A 156 -5.86 -10.08 2.14
N GLY A 157 -6.69 -10.25 3.17
CA GLY A 157 -6.57 -9.46 4.41
C GLY A 157 -5.23 -9.67 5.11
N LYS A 158 -4.75 -10.92 5.20
CA LYS A 158 -3.41 -11.22 5.73
C LYS A 158 -2.30 -10.64 4.87
N LEU A 159 -2.45 -10.64 3.54
CA LEU A 159 -1.48 -10.03 2.64
C LEU A 159 -1.38 -8.52 2.90
N ALA A 160 -2.50 -7.81 3.02
CA ALA A 160 -2.49 -6.38 3.36
C ALA A 160 -1.77 -6.10 4.70
N LEU A 161 -2.06 -6.91 5.73
CA LEU A 161 -1.39 -6.82 7.03
C LEU A 161 0.12 -7.14 6.95
N LEU A 162 0.52 -8.12 6.14
CA LEU A 162 1.93 -8.47 5.93
C LEU A 162 2.68 -7.32 5.26
N ILE A 163 2.11 -6.73 4.20
CA ILE A 163 2.73 -5.60 3.50
C ILE A 163 2.93 -4.42 4.44
N HIS A 164 1.92 -4.11 5.26
CA HIS A 164 2.05 -3.08 6.27
C HIS A 164 3.13 -3.41 7.31
N ALA A 165 3.17 -4.65 7.82
CA ALA A 165 4.19 -5.07 8.79
C ALA A 165 5.62 -4.92 8.23
N ILE A 166 5.84 -5.30 6.97
CA ILE A 166 7.14 -5.13 6.30
C ILE A 166 7.44 -3.63 6.07
N ALA A 167 6.45 -2.84 5.63
CA ALA A 167 6.64 -1.41 5.39
C ALA A 167 6.96 -0.62 6.68
N SER A 168 6.46 -1.06 7.84
CA SER A 168 6.67 -0.39 9.13
C SER A 168 7.97 -0.73 9.85
N ASP A 169 8.56 -1.89 9.55
CA ASP A 169 9.75 -2.39 10.24
C ASP A 169 10.96 -2.52 9.30
N LYS A 170 11.90 -1.59 9.46
CA LYS A 170 13.13 -1.49 8.68
C LYS A 170 13.95 -2.77 8.74
N ALA A 171 14.05 -3.44 9.89
CA ALA A 171 14.86 -4.66 10.00
C ALA A 171 14.23 -5.80 9.18
N VAL A 172 12.92 -6.00 9.33
CA VAL A 172 12.18 -7.01 8.56
C VAL A 172 12.25 -6.71 7.06
N ARG A 173 12.09 -5.44 6.69
CA ARG A 173 12.18 -4.96 5.31
C ARG A 173 13.55 -5.23 4.72
N ASP A 174 14.61 -4.84 5.42
CA ASP A 174 16.00 -5.03 5.00
C ASP A 174 16.32 -6.52 4.82
N ASP A 175 15.83 -7.39 5.72
CA ASP A 175 15.99 -8.84 5.62
C ASP A 175 15.31 -9.42 4.35
N VAL A 176 14.09 -8.96 4.04
CA VAL A 176 13.36 -9.42 2.85
C VAL A 176 14.05 -8.96 1.56
N ILE A 177 14.48 -7.70 1.47
CA ILE A 177 15.08 -7.15 0.24
C ILE A 177 16.52 -7.64 0.01
N ALA A 178 17.26 -7.97 1.07
CA ALA A 178 18.62 -8.50 0.96
C ALA A 178 18.63 -9.97 0.52
N CYS A 179 17.53 -10.68 0.73
CA CYS A 179 17.43 -12.09 0.41
C CYS A 179 17.15 -12.32 -1.08
N THR A 180 17.98 -13.15 -1.72
CA THR A 180 17.82 -13.54 -3.13
C THR A 180 17.33 -14.98 -3.30
N GLN A 181 17.36 -15.77 -2.23
CA GLN A 181 16.98 -17.18 -2.24
C GLN A 181 15.51 -17.35 -1.88
N LYS A 182 14.71 -17.89 -2.81
CA LYS A 182 13.27 -18.11 -2.60
C LYS A 182 12.95 -18.79 -1.26
N SER A 183 13.67 -19.85 -0.89
CA SER A 183 13.41 -20.60 0.34
C SER A 183 13.57 -19.77 1.61
N GLU A 184 14.55 -18.87 1.63
CA GLU A 184 14.78 -17.94 2.73
C GLU A 184 13.72 -16.85 2.77
N ILE A 185 13.37 -16.27 1.62
CA ILE A 185 12.25 -15.29 1.51
C ILE A 185 10.96 -15.91 2.06
N VAL A 186 10.61 -17.13 1.64
CA VAL A 186 9.42 -17.84 2.12
C VAL A 186 9.45 -18.02 3.63
N THR A 187 10.62 -18.38 4.17
CA THR A 187 10.81 -18.56 5.62
C THR A 187 10.60 -17.25 6.36
N ILE A 188 11.19 -16.15 5.90
CA ILE A 188 11.03 -14.82 6.49
C ILE A 188 9.55 -14.42 6.45
N LEU A 189 8.93 -14.40 5.26
CA LEU A 189 7.55 -13.94 5.08
C LEU A 189 6.53 -14.74 5.89
N SER A 190 6.69 -16.06 5.97
CA SER A 190 5.77 -16.92 6.75
C SER A 190 6.00 -16.83 8.27
N SER A 191 7.15 -16.34 8.71
CA SER A 191 7.48 -16.16 10.14
C SER A 191 6.97 -14.84 10.72
N ILE A 192 6.66 -13.84 9.88
CA ILE A 192 6.15 -12.54 10.31
C ILE A 192 4.77 -12.73 10.94
N LYS A 193 4.67 -12.39 12.22
CA LYS A 193 3.42 -12.46 12.98
C LYS A 193 2.58 -11.23 12.70
N LEU A 194 1.39 -11.47 12.19
CA LEU A 194 0.36 -10.47 11.95
C LEU A 194 -0.54 -10.32 13.20
N ALA A 195 -1.46 -9.36 13.15
CA ALA A 195 -2.48 -9.19 14.18
C ALA A 195 -3.20 -10.52 14.49
N ASN A 196 -3.55 -10.74 15.77
CA ASN A 196 -4.15 -11.98 16.28
C ASN A 196 -3.30 -13.25 16.05
N ALA A 197 -1.96 -13.10 16.03
CA ALA A 197 -1.01 -14.20 15.85
C ALA A 197 -1.21 -15.01 14.56
N GLN A 198 -1.75 -14.36 13.52
CA GLN A 198 -1.87 -14.96 12.20
C GLN A 198 -0.56 -14.83 11.41
N CYS A 199 -0.37 -15.68 10.41
CA CYS A 199 0.70 -15.56 9.43
C CYS A 199 0.11 -15.77 8.03
N ILE A 200 0.80 -15.25 7.01
CA ILE A 200 0.47 -15.59 5.63
C ILE A 200 0.79 -17.07 5.36
N SER A 201 0.07 -17.71 4.45
CA SER A 201 0.33 -19.11 4.10
C SER A 201 1.67 -19.27 3.37
N MET A 202 2.28 -20.45 3.50
CA MET A 202 3.50 -20.79 2.75
C MET A 202 3.31 -20.70 1.23
N GLN A 203 2.10 -20.94 0.73
CA GLN A 203 1.79 -20.81 -0.69
C GLN A 203 1.90 -19.35 -1.14
N THR A 204 1.25 -18.42 -0.43
CA THR A 204 1.31 -16.99 -0.76
C THR A 204 2.72 -16.43 -0.59
N ALA A 205 3.41 -16.81 0.49
CA ALA A 205 4.83 -16.49 0.68
C ALA A 205 5.69 -17.04 -0.48
N GLY A 206 5.38 -18.24 -0.96
CA GLY A 206 6.00 -18.87 -2.13
C GLY A 206 5.87 -18.06 -3.41
N ILE A 207 4.66 -17.54 -3.68
CA ILE A 207 4.38 -16.70 -4.85
C ILE A 207 5.17 -15.39 -4.78
N ILE A 208 5.18 -14.72 -3.62
CA ILE A 208 5.97 -13.50 -3.43
C ILE A 208 7.47 -13.80 -3.59
N GLY A 209 7.95 -14.90 -3.00
CA GLY A 209 9.33 -15.35 -3.12
C GLY A 209 9.75 -15.68 -4.56
N ASP A 210 8.86 -16.22 -5.38
CA ASP A 210 9.12 -16.44 -6.81
C ASP A 210 9.38 -15.12 -7.55
N TYR A 211 8.53 -14.11 -7.34
CA TYR A 211 8.72 -12.81 -7.98
C TYR A 211 9.98 -12.10 -7.48
N LEU A 212 10.23 -12.11 -6.16
CA LEU A 212 11.40 -11.45 -5.58
C LEU A 212 12.71 -12.12 -6.02
N SER A 213 12.80 -13.46 -5.98
CA SER A 213 14.02 -14.18 -6.38
C SER A 213 14.34 -14.05 -7.88
N CYS A 214 13.32 -13.83 -8.72
CA CYS A 214 13.50 -13.54 -10.14
C CYS A 214 13.65 -12.05 -10.47
N ASN A 215 13.55 -11.16 -9.48
CA ASN A 215 13.47 -9.71 -9.66
C ASN A 215 12.35 -9.27 -10.64
N ASP A 216 11.21 -9.99 -10.65
CA ASP A 216 10.04 -9.67 -11.48
C ASP A 216 9.15 -8.63 -10.78
N VAL A 217 9.61 -7.38 -10.78
CA VAL A 217 8.94 -6.23 -10.14
C VAL A 217 7.53 -6.02 -10.67
N ASN A 218 7.34 -6.13 -11.99
CA ASN A 218 6.04 -5.93 -12.62
C ASN A 218 5.06 -7.05 -12.22
N GLY A 219 5.51 -8.31 -12.24
CA GLY A 219 4.74 -9.45 -11.75
C GLY A 219 4.32 -9.28 -10.29
N LEU A 220 5.25 -8.90 -9.41
CA LEU A 220 4.94 -8.67 -8.00
C LEU A 220 3.96 -7.51 -7.82
N THR A 221 4.20 -6.37 -8.48
CA THR A 221 3.32 -5.20 -8.45
C THR A 221 1.89 -5.57 -8.84
N THR A 222 1.73 -6.33 -9.92
CA THR A 222 0.43 -6.81 -10.40
C THR A 222 -0.24 -7.76 -9.40
N PHE A 223 0.54 -8.68 -8.82
CA PHE A 223 0.05 -9.62 -7.81
C PHE A 223 -0.45 -8.90 -6.55
N LEU A 224 0.33 -7.95 -6.02
CA LEU A 224 -0.02 -7.16 -4.84
C LEU A 224 -1.25 -6.30 -5.09
N GLY A 225 -1.30 -5.60 -6.22
CA GLY A 225 -2.44 -4.77 -6.61
C GLY A 225 -3.75 -5.56 -6.75
N SER A 226 -3.66 -6.80 -7.21
CA SER A 226 -4.83 -7.68 -7.40
C SER A 226 -5.33 -8.34 -6.12
N ASN A 227 -4.52 -8.38 -5.07
CA ASN A 227 -4.77 -9.22 -3.89
C ASN A 227 -4.73 -8.49 -2.54
N THR A 228 -4.35 -7.23 -2.47
CA THR A 228 -4.35 -6.48 -1.18
C THR A 228 -5.67 -5.79 -0.89
N TYR A 229 -6.44 -5.45 -1.92
CA TYR A 229 -7.76 -4.82 -1.78
C TYR A 229 -8.67 -5.22 -2.93
N LYS A 230 -9.95 -5.41 -2.61
CA LYS A 230 -11.01 -5.64 -3.59
C LYS A 230 -12.09 -4.58 -3.40
N ALA A 231 -12.11 -3.58 -4.29
CA ALA A 231 -13.27 -2.72 -4.44
C ALA A 231 -14.44 -3.56 -4.95
N SER A 232 -15.62 -3.43 -4.36
CA SER A 232 -16.85 -3.97 -4.90
C SER A 232 -17.70 -2.81 -5.42
N TRP A 233 -17.65 -2.59 -6.73
CA TRP A 233 -18.59 -1.71 -7.44
C TRP A 233 -19.90 -2.43 -7.72
#